data_AF-A0A937R2E5-F1
#
_entry.id   AF-A0A937R2E5-F1
#
_cell.length_a   1.000
_cell.length_b   1.000
_cell.length_c   1.000
_cell.angle_alpha   90.00
_cell.angle_beta   90.00
_cell.angle_gamma   90.00
#
_symmetry.space_group_name_H-M   'P 1'
#
loop_
_entity.id
_entity.type
_entity.pdbx_description
1 polymer ?
#
loop_
_entity_poly.entity_id
_entity_poly.type
_entity_poly.pdbx_seq_one_letter_code
_entity_poly.pdbx_strand_id
1 'polypeptide(L)'
;METVTQKKFSISVNQKEFLADYKKWGFSDQSSIVREALERFMREIRIRERKDLMKKKANELLADYTANKELTIFTDLDGEDL
;
A
#
# COMPACT_ATOMS: atom_id res chain seq x y z
N MET A 1 18.32 -13.94 -16.43
CA MET A 1 16.90 -14.07 -16.79
C MET A 1 16.15 -14.43 -15.53
N GLU A 2 15.25 -13.58 -15.06
CA GLU A 2 14.37 -13.94 -13.94
C GLU A 2 13.49 -15.13 -14.35
N THR A 3 13.30 -16.08 -13.43
CA THR A 3 12.48 -17.26 -13.67
C THR A 3 11.01 -16.86 -13.69
N VAL A 4 10.38 -16.93 -14.87
CA VAL A 4 8.95 -16.65 -15.02
C VAL A 4 8.15 -17.92 -14.73
N THR A 5 7.39 -17.91 -13.63
CA THR A 5 6.47 -19.00 -13.27
C THR A 5 5.08 -18.69 -13.83
N GLN A 6 4.51 -19.61 -14.61
CA GLN A 6 3.15 -19.48 -15.12
C GLN A 6 2.13 -20.05 -14.12
N LYS A 7 1.08 -19.28 -13.81
CA LYS A 7 -0.02 -19.72 -12.96
C LYS A 7 -1.35 -19.49 -13.67
N LYS A 8 -2.22 -20.50 -13.66
CA LYS A 8 -3.59 -20.41 -14.19
C LYS A 8 -4.56 -20.13 -13.05
N PHE A 9 -5.50 -19.23 -13.27
CA PHE A 9 -6.56 -18.88 -12.33
C PHE A 9 -7.84 -18.56 -13.11
N SER A 10 -8.99 -18.69 -12.46
CA SER A 10 -10.28 -18.31 -13.03
C SER A 10 -10.48 -16.81 -12.90
N ILE A 11 -11.10 -16.20 -13.91
CA ILE A 11 -11.45 -14.78 -13.93
C ILE A 11 -12.93 -14.63 -14.29
N SER A 12 -13.52 -13.50 -13.90
CA SER A 12 -14.89 -13.14 -14.30
C SER A 12 -14.96 -12.78 -15.79
N VAL A 13 -16.18 -12.78 -16.34
CA VAL A 13 -16.42 -12.36 -17.73
C VAL A 13 -15.97 -10.91 -17.92
N ASN A 14 -16.32 -10.00 -17.01
CA ASN A 14 -15.91 -8.60 -17.08
C ASN A 14 -14.38 -8.43 -17.06
N GLN A 15 -13.66 -9.25 -16.26
CA GLN A 15 -12.20 -9.24 -16.24
C GLN A 15 -11.61 -9.74 -17.56
N LYS A 16 -12.21 -10.76 -18.17
CA LYS A 16 -11.82 -11.25 -19.50
C LYS A 16 -11.99 -10.18 -20.56
N GLU A 17 -13.13 -9.50 -20.57
CA GLU A 17 -13.43 -8.40 -21.51
C GLU A 17 -12.47 -7.24 -21.33
N PHE A 18 -12.21 -6.83 -20.09
CA PHE A 18 -11.16 -5.86 -19.78
C PHE A 18 -9.82 -6.31 -20.36
N LEU A 19 -9.35 -7.53 -20.07
CA LEU A 19 -8.07 -8.00 -20.59
C LEU A 19 -8.03 -8.12 -22.12
N ALA A 20 -9.16 -8.25 -22.82
CA ALA A 20 -9.18 -8.27 -24.29
C ALA A 20 -8.74 -6.92 -24.89
N ASP A 21 -8.98 -5.83 -24.17
CA ASP A 21 -8.71 -4.46 -24.59
C ASP A 21 -7.26 -3.99 -24.27
N TYR A 22 -6.37 -4.90 -23.86
CA TYR A 22 -5.00 -4.60 -23.41
C TYR A 22 -4.21 -3.64 -24.33
N LYS A 23 -4.41 -3.74 -25.65
CA LYS A 23 -3.76 -2.87 -26.65
C LYS A 23 -4.20 -1.41 -26.54
N LYS A 24 -5.44 -1.14 -26.14
CA LYS A 24 -5.97 0.22 -25.97
C LYS A 24 -5.21 0.98 -24.89
N TRP A 25 -4.59 0.29 -23.95
CA TRP A 25 -3.79 0.87 -22.87
C TRP A 25 -2.27 0.71 -23.08
N GLY A 26 -1.84 0.34 -24.28
CA GLY A 26 -0.42 0.29 -24.64
C GLY A 26 0.36 -0.94 -24.19
N PHE A 27 -0.33 -2.02 -23.76
CA PHE A 27 0.35 -3.27 -23.39
C PHE A 27 0.61 -4.17 -24.59
N SER A 28 1.71 -4.93 -24.54
CA SER A 28 2.10 -5.90 -25.57
C SER A 28 1.21 -7.15 -25.58
N ASP A 29 0.73 -7.56 -24.41
CA ASP A 29 -0.05 -8.78 -24.20
C ASP A 29 -0.85 -8.70 -22.89
N GLN A 30 -1.81 -9.61 -22.72
CA GLN A 30 -2.65 -9.69 -21.52
C GLN A 30 -1.86 -9.96 -20.24
N SER A 31 -0.76 -10.71 -20.32
CA SER A 31 0.06 -11.00 -19.14
C SER A 31 0.82 -9.75 -18.69
N SER A 32 1.21 -8.88 -19.61
CA SER A 32 1.91 -7.63 -19.30
C SER A 32 1.03 -6.67 -18.50
N ILE A 33 -0.24 -6.49 -18.85
CA ILE A 33 -1.17 -5.68 -18.05
C ILE A 33 -1.44 -6.30 -16.67
N VAL A 34 -1.57 -7.63 -16.60
CA VAL A 34 -1.79 -8.32 -15.32
C VAL A 34 -0.57 -8.19 -14.41
N ARG A 35 0.66 -8.32 -14.94
CA ARG A 35 1.89 -8.11 -14.17
C ARG A 35 1.97 -6.69 -13.60
N GLU A 36 1.76 -5.68 -14.44
CA GLU A 36 1.77 -4.28 -14.02
C GLU A 36 0.71 -4.00 -12.94
N ALA A 37 -0.51 -4.51 -13.12
CA ALA A 37 -1.59 -4.37 -12.14
C ALA A 37 -1.25 -5.06 -10.80
N LEU A 38 -0.68 -6.27 -10.84
CA LEU A 38 -0.25 -6.98 -9.64
C LEU A 38 0.90 -6.24 -8.93
N GLU A 39 1.86 -5.68 -9.65
CA GLU A 39 2.93 -4.89 -9.04
C GLU A 39 2.40 -3.66 -8.32
N ARG A 40 1.45 -2.94 -8.94
CA ARG A 40 0.78 -1.79 -8.31
C ARG A 40 0.04 -2.21 -7.05
N PHE A 41 -0.74 -3.28 -7.14
CA PHE A 41 -1.50 -3.80 -6.00
C PHE A 41 -0.60 -4.26 -4.85
N MET A 42 0.51 -4.94 -5.15
CA MET A 42 1.51 -5.33 -4.14
C MET A 42 2.13 -4.10 -3.45
N ARG A 43 2.46 -3.05 -4.20
CA ARG A 43 2.97 -1.80 -3.64
C ARG A 43 1.95 -1.16 -2.70
N GLU A 44 0.69 -1.09 -3.12
CA GLU A 44 -0.40 -0.53 -2.31
C GLU A 44 -0.63 -1.30 -1.00
N ILE A 45 -0.63 -2.63 -1.04
CA ILE A 45 -0.76 -3.47 0.16
C ILE A 45 0.38 -3.17 1.13
N ARG A 46 1.65 -3.18 0.67
CA ARG A 46 2.81 -2.91 1.52
C ARG A 46 2.75 -1.53 2.16
N ILE A 47 2.28 -0.52 1.42
CA ILE A 47 2.09 0.84 1.96
C ILE A 47 1.02 0.83 3.04
N ARG A 48 -0.10 0.14 2.83
CA ARG A 48 -1.18 0.03 3.81
C ARG A 48 -0.70 -0.66 5.08
N GLU A 49 -0.01 -1.79 4.95
CA GLU A 49 0.58 -2.52 6.08
C GLU A 49 1.54 -1.64 6.88
N ARG A 50 2.40 -0.87 6.20
CA ARG A 50 3.31 0.06 6.86
C ARG A 50 2.56 1.16 7.61
N LYS A 51 1.49 1.72 7.04
CA LYS A 51 0.65 2.72 7.70
C LYS A 51 -0.04 2.13 8.93
N ASP A 52 -0.56 0.92 8.83
CA ASP A 52 -1.21 0.24 9.96
C ASP A 52 -0.20 -0.06 11.08
N LEU A 53 1.01 -0.49 10.74
CA LEU A 53 2.10 -0.67 11.71
C LEU A 53 2.47 0.65 12.38
N MET A 54 2.60 1.74 11.61
CA MET A 54 2.91 3.06 12.15
C MET A 54 1.81 3.55 13.09
N LYS A 55 0.54 3.32 12.75
CA LYS A 55 -0.60 3.64 13.61
C LYS A 55 -0.58 2.84 14.91
N LYS A 56 -0.29 1.53 14.84
CA LYS A 56 -0.13 0.70 16.04
C LYS A 56 1.00 1.20 16.93
N LYS A 57 2.15 1.52 16.36
CA LYS A 57 3.31 2.04 17.09
C LYS A 57 3.05 3.42 17.72
N ALA A 58 2.37 4.31 17.00
CA ALA A 58 1.95 5.59 17.55
C ALA A 58 1.00 5.41 18.75
N ASN A 59 0.06 4.46 18.66
CA ASN A 59 -0.86 4.17 19.77
C ASN A 59 -0.15 3.53 20.98
N GLU A 60 0.82 2.64 20.75
CA GLU A 60 1.67 2.08 21.81
C GLU A 60 2.43 3.20 22.53
N LEU A 61 3.05 4.10 21.76
CA LEU A 61 3.84 5.21 22.30
C LEU A 61 2.97 6.26 23.00
N LEU A 62 1.73 6.47 22.53
CA LEU A 62 0.76 7.37 23.17
C LEU A 62 0.51 6.97 24.63
N ALA A 63 0.46 5.67 24.93
CA ALA A 63 0.32 5.19 26.31
C ALA A 63 1.49 5.65 27.20
N ASP A 64 2.71 5.57 26.67
CA ASP A 64 3.92 6.01 27.38
C ASP A 64 3.95 7.53 27.58
N TYR A 65 3.55 8.31 26.58
CA TYR A 65 3.41 9.77 26.68
C TYR A 65 2.31 10.20 27.68
N THR A 66 1.20 9.45 27.77
CA THR A 66 0.17 9.72 28.79
C THR A 66 0.60 9.33 30.20
N ALA A 67 1.48 8.32 30.34
CA ALA A 67 1.96 7.84 31.63
C ALA A 67 3.09 8.70 32.22
N ASN A 68 3.91 9.34 31.38
CA ASN A 68 5.04 10.16 31.79
C ASN A 68 4.94 11.59 31.22
N LYS A 69 4.47 12.52 32.06
CA LYS A 69 4.39 13.97 31.75
C LYS A 69 5.74 14.62 31.40
N GLU A 70 6.86 13.98 31.74
CA GLU A 70 8.18 14.46 31.35
C GLU A 70 8.47 14.29 29.84
N LEU A 71 7.78 13.36 29.17
CA LEU A 71 7.95 13.15 27.73
C LEU A 71 7.19 14.18 26.88
N THR A 72 6.23 14.92 27.46
CA THR A 72 5.43 15.94 26.78
C THR A 72 5.88 17.38 27.07
N ILE A 73 7.01 17.59 27.76
CA ILE A 73 7.45 18.94 28.20
C ILE A 73 7.64 19.91 27.00
N PHE A 74 7.97 19.39 25.82
CA PHE A 74 8.20 20.21 24.62
C PHE A 74 6.99 20.32 23.69
N THR A 75 5.87 19.62 23.93
CA THR A 75 4.67 19.70 23.06
C THR A 75 3.84 20.95 23.30
N ASP A 76 4.03 21.63 24.43
CA ASP A 76 3.33 22.88 24.77
C ASP A 76 3.97 24.12 24.11
N LEU A 77 5.17 24.00 23.51
CA LEU A 77 5.90 25.12 22.89
C LEU A 77 5.48 25.42 21.44
N ASP A 78 4.73 24.53 20.78
CA ASP A 78 4.26 24.71 19.39
C ASP A 78 2.96 25.55 19.31
N GLY A 79 2.48 26.10 20.43
CA GLY A 79 1.20 26.83 20.55
C GLY A 79 1.30 28.36 20.67
N GLU A 80 2.49 28.95 20.72
CA GLU A 80 2.68 30.39 20.92
C GLU A 80 3.55 30.98 19.81
N ASP A 81 2.93 31.23 18.65
CA ASP A 81 3.32 32.31 17.73
C ASP A 81 2.01 32.96 17.23
N LEU A 82 1.47 33.87 18.06
CA LEU A 82 0.43 34.85 17.73
C LEU A 82 1.03 36.27 17.78
#